data_AF-A0AAD5Q7W8-F1
#
_entry.id   AF-A0AAD5Q7W8-F1
#
_cell.length_a   1.000
_cell.length_b   1.000
_cell.length_c   1.000
_cell.angle_alpha   90.00
_cell.angle_beta   90.00
_cell.angle_gamma   90.00
#
_symmetry.space_group_name_H-M   'P 1'
#
loop_
_entity.id
_entity.type
_entity.pdbx_description
1 polymer ?
#
loop_
_entity_poly.entity_id
_entity_poly.type
_entity_poly.pdbx_seq_one_letter_code
_entity_poly.pdbx_strand_id
1 'polypeptide(L)'
;MDEREFQRVLERFPVVRKKTHVRVEWNSMYDSDDSSQRHPAPNNAASSLHQSAGISASDSTAVALRKFLEAYFPSPDALQIQREVEKAQRDFLAGLNLEDIDDMCAQFVKAT
;
A
#
# COMPACT_ATOMS: atom_id res chain seq x y z
N MET A 1 -11.77 -23.07 -7.82
CA MET A 1 -10.34 -23.01 -7.46
C MET A 1 -10.00 -24.37 -6.92
N ASP A 2 -9.04 -25.02 -7.54
CA ASP A 2 -8.73 -26.41 -7.25
C ASP A 2 -7.66 -26.45 -6.15
N GLU A 3 -7.66 -27.48 -5.29
CA GLU A 3 -6.75 -27.57 -4.12
C GLU A 3 -5.27 -27.37 -4.49
N ARG A 4 -4.88 -27.90 -5.65
CA ARG A 4 -3.52 -27.78 -6.20
C ARG A 4 -3.17 -26.38 -6.69
N GLU A 5 -4.17 -25.59 -7.05
CA GLU A 5 -4.01 -24.19 -7.45
C GLU A 5 -3.90 -23.31 -6.20
N PHE A 6 -4.71 -23.60 -5.18
CA PHE A 6 -4.64 -22.93 -3.87
C PHE A 6 -3.28 -23.13 -3.18
N GLN A 7 -2.73 -24.34 -3.19
CA GLN A 7 -1.39 -24.62 -2.65
C GLN A 7 -0.28 -23.85 -3.38
N ARG A 8 -0.33 -23.77 -4.72
CA ARG A 8 0.66 -22.99 -5.50
C ARG A 8 0.60 -21.50 -5.21
N VAL A 9 -0.58 -20.95 -4.92
CA VAL A 9 -0.73 -19.54 -4.53
C VAL A 9 -0.13 -19.31 -3.14
N LEU A 10 -0.34 -20.23 -2.19
CA LEU A 10 0.23 -20.13 -0.85
C LEU A 10 1.77 -20.21 -0.82
N GLU A 11 2.39 -20.94 -1.74
CA GLU A 11 3.86 -21.01 -1.87
C GLU A 11 4.51 -19.65 -2.21
N ARG A 12 3.74 -18.69 -2.75
CA ARG A 12 4.20 -17.30 -3.00
C ARG A 12 4.21 -16.43 -1.74
N PHE A 13 3.58 -16.88 -0.67
CA PHE A 13 3.41 -16.15 0.59
C PHE A 13 3.99 -16.95 1.76
N PRO A 14 5.33 -17.10 1.84
CA PRO A 14 5.98 -17.87 2.89
C PRO A 14 5.58 -17.32 4.26
N VAL A 15 5.03 -18.22 5.07
CA VAL A 15 4.58 -17.92 6.42
C VAL A 15 5.72 -18.21 7.39
N VAL A 16 6.39 -17.17 7.86
CA VAL A 16 7.46 -17.28 8.85
C VAL A 16 6.84 -17.28 10.24
N ARG A 17 7.02 -18.40 10.95
CA ARG A 17 6.57 -18.55 12.34
C ARG A 17 7.71 -18.19 13.29
N LYS A 18 7.52 -17.16 14.10
CA LYS A 18 8.37 -16.84 15.24
C LYS A 18 7.66 -17.27 16.52
N LYS A 19 8.42 -17.44 17.62
CA LYS A 19 7.92 -17.97 18.90
C LYS A 19 6.68 -17.24 19.45
N THR A 20 6.51 -15.97 19.11
CA THR A 20 5.44 -15.10 19.63
C THR A 20 4.46 -14.59 18.57
N HIS A 21 4.74 -14.78 17.28
CA HIS A 21 3.85 -14.31 16.19
C HIS A 21 4.18 -14.98 14.86
N VAL A 22 3.24 -14.87 13.92
CA VAL A 22 3.37 -15.37 12.55
C VAL A 22 3.33 -14.18 11.60
N ARG A 23 4.28 -14.10 10.67
CA ARG A 23 4.33 -13.05 9.63
C ARG A 23 4.34 -13.69 8.25
N VAL A 24 3.59 -13.11 7.32
CA VAL A 24 3.70 -13.41 5.90
C VAL A 24 4.82 -12.55 5.33
N GLU A 25 5.88 -13.18 4.82
CA GLU A 25 6.95 -12.51 4.11
C GLU A 25 6.66 -12.57 2.60
N TRP A 26 7.00 -11.50 1.88
CA TRP A 26 6.88 -11.47 0.42
C TRP A 26 8.05 -12.25 -0.19
N ASN A 27 7.75 -13.25 -1.02
CA ASN A 27 8.79 -14.08 -1.64
C ASN A 27 9.35 -13.41 -2.91
N SER A 28 10.52 -12.77 -2.78
CA SER A 28 11.20 -12.08 -3.90
C SER A 28 11.73 -13.03 -4.99
N MET A 29 11.72 -14.35 -4.75
CA MET A 29 12.16 -15.33 -5.75
C MET A 29 11.22 -15.39 -6.97
N TYR A 30 9.97 -14.94 -6.84
CA TYR A 30 8.99 -14.94 -7.92
C TYR A 30 9.00 -13.67 -8.79
N ASP A 31 9.83 -12.67 -8.47
CA ASP A 31 9.98 -11.48 -9.34
C ASP A 31 10.80 -11.78 -10.61
N SER A 32 11.58 -12.86 -10.62
CA SER A 32 12.54 -13.15 -11.70
C SER A 32 11.94 -13.91 -12.89
N ASP A 33 10.87 -14.69 -12.67
CA ASP A 33 10.26 -15.55 -13.69
C ASP A 33 9.18 -14.84 -14.53
N ASP A 34 8.77 -13.62 -14.17
CA ASP A 34 7.75 -12.86 -14.92
C ASP A 34 8.31 -12.11 -16.16
N SER A 35 9.62 -12.22 -16.41
CA SER A 35 10.26 -11.56 -17.55
C SER A 35 10.02 -12.25 -18.90
N SER A 36 9.44 -13.47 -18.93
CA SER A 36 9.38 -14.30 -20.14
C SER A 36 7.98 -14.75 -20.60
N GLN A 37 6.90 -14.38 -19.90
CA GLN A 37 5.52 -14.67 -20.33
C GLN A 37 4.70 -13.39 -20.55
N ARG A 38 5.18 -12.54 -21.48
CA ARG A 38 4.29 -11.63 -22.21
C ARG A 38 3.35 -12.45 -23.10
N HIS A 39 2.29 -13.00 -22.51
CA HIS A 39 1.07 -13.21 -23.27
C HIS A 39 0.63 -11.83 -23.81
N PRO A 40 0.18 -11.72 -25.07
CA PRO A 40 -0.44 -10.50 -25.55
C PRO A 40 -1.78 -10.39 -24.82
N ALA A 41 -1.76 -9.76 -23.64
CA ALA A 41 -2.97 -9.33 -22.96
C ALA A 41 -3.70 -8.37 -23.91
N PRO A 42 -5.00 -8.56 -24.14
CA PRO A 42 -5.77 -7.59 -24.89
C PRO A 42 -5.65 -6.25 -24.16
N ASN A 43 -5.39 -5.21 -24.94
CA ASN A 43 -5.35 -3.81 -24.55
C ASN A 43 -6.27 -3.48 -23.36
N ASN A 44 -5.74 -2.70 -22.41
CA ASN A 44 -6.46 -1.88 -21.40
C ASN A 44 -6.80 -2.53 -20.05
N ALA A 45 -5.82 -2.83 -19.20
CA ALA A 45 -6.10 -3.03 -17.76
C ALA A 45 -5.13 -2.32 -16.79
N ALA A 46 -3.86 -2.11 -17.15
CA ALA A 46 -2.92 -1.40 -16.27
C ALA A 46 -3.06 0.15 -16.36
N SER A 47 -3.64 0.67 -17.44
CA SER A 47 -3.84 2.11 -17.63
C SER A 47 -5.22 2.60 -17.15
N SER A 48 -6.15 1.72 -16.79
CA SER A 48 -7.53 2.08 -16.42
C SER A 48 -7.80 2.09 -14.92
N LEU A 49 -6.89 1.55 -14.09
CA LEU A 49 -7.00 1.66 -12.62
C LEU A 49 -6.55 3.03 -12.10
N HIS A 50 -5.82 3.78 -12.92
CA HIS A 50 -5.77 5.24 -12.86
C HIS A 50 -7.09 5.82 -13.40
N GLN A 51 -8.23 5.50 -12.78
CA GLN A 51 -9.29 6.51 -12.74
C GLN A 51 -8.69 7.65 -11.95
N SER A 52 -8.10 8.59 -12.67
CA SER A 52 -7.52 9.81 -12.14
C SER A 52 -8.58 10.40 -11.24
N ALA A 53 -8.39 10.27 -9.92
CA ALA A 53 -9.29 10.72 -8.87
C ALA A 53 -9.52 12.25 -8.89
N GLY A 54 -9.17 12.93 -9.99
CA GLY A 54 -9.22 14.37 -10.14
C GLY A 54 -8.34 15.08 -9.12
N ILE A 55 -7.30 14.40 -8.61
CA ILE A 55 -6.39 14.98 -7.62
C ILE A 55 -5.53 16.01 -8.33
N SER A 56 -5.68 17.26 -7.91
CA SER A 56 -4.90 18.39 -8.37
C SER A 56 -3.80 18.72 -7.37
N ALA A 57 -2.68 19.27 -7.83
CA ALA A 57 -1.63 19.80 -6.96
C ALA A 57 -2.13 20.94 -6.03
N SER A 58 -3.25 21.57 -6.39
CA SER A 58 -3.91 22.60 -5.58
C SER A 58 -4.84 22.03 -4.50
N ASP A 59 -5.11 20.73 -4.49
CA ASP A 59 -6.00 20.12 -3.50
C ASP A 59 -5.32 20.11 -2.13
N SER A 60 -6.09 20.38 -1.09
CA SER A 60 -5.61 20.12 0.28
C SER A 60 -5.45 18.61 0.49
N THR A 61 -4.59 18.21 1.42
CA THR A 61 -4.35 16.80 1.76
C THR A 61 -5.65 16.05 2.07
N ALA A 62 -6.58 16.68 2.79
CA ALA A 62 -7.88 16.09 3.13
C ALA A 62 -8.78 15.86 1.88
N VAL A 63 -8.74 16.79 0.92
CA VAL A 63 -9.51 16.67 -0.33
C VAL A 63 -8.88 15.64 -1.26
N ALA A 64 -7.55 15.65 -1.39
CA ALA A 64 -6.82 14.66 -2.18
C ALA A 64 -7.02 13.25 -1.62
N LEU A 65 -6.97 13.09 -0.30
CA LEU A 65 -7.23 11.81 0.37
C LEU A 65 -8.66 11.32 0.14
N ARG A 66 -9.66 12.19 0.25
CA ARG A 66 -11.07 11.81 -0.03
C ARG A 66 -11.25 11.35 -1.47
N LYS A 67 -10.78 12.15 -2.43
CA LYS A 67 -10.80 11.83 -3.86
C LYS A 67 -10.14 10.47 -4.14
N PHE A 68 -8.99 10.22 -3.52
CA PHE A 68 -8.31 8.93 -3.61
C PHE A 68 -9.17 7.79 -3.07
N LEU A 69 -9.75 7.92 -1.87
CA LEU A 69 -10.54 6.87 -1.23
C LEU A 69 -11.84 6.56 -1.98
N GLU A 70 -12.52 7.58 -2.50
CA GLU A 70 -13.76 7.42 -3.27
C GLU A 70 -13.57 6.64 -4.58
N ALA A 71 -12.33 6.50 -5.07
CA ALA A 71 -12.02 5.64 -6.22
C ALA A 71 -12.04 4.13 -5.88
N TYR A 72 -11.94 3.76 -4.60
CA TYR A 72 -11.81 2.37 -4.14
C TYR A 72 -12.91 1.93 -3.16
N PHE A 73 -13.52 2.87 -2.46
CA PHE A 73 -14.50 2.59 -1.41
C PHE A 73 -15.82 3.33 -1.66
N PRO A 74 -16.96 2.77 -1.25
CA PRO A 74 -18.21 3.50 -1.17
C PRO A 74 -18.06 4.77 -0.32
N SER A 75 -18.77 5.83 -0.68
CA SER A 75 -18.73 7.13 0.03
C SER A 75 -18.80 7.06 1.57
N PRO A 76 -19.69 6.27 2.21
CA PRO A 76 -19.70 6.19 3.68
C PRO A 76 -18.41 5.58 4.26
N ASP A 77 -17.87 4.55 3.60
CA ASP A 77 -16.65 3.86 4.02
C ASP A 77 -15.42 4.74 3.79
N ALA A 78 -15.35 5.41 2.63
CA ALA A 78 -14.30 6.38 2.31
C ALA A 78 -14.23 7.50 3.35
N LEU A 79 -15.39 7.99 3.80
CA LEU A 79 -15.47 9.04 4.81
C LEU A 79 -15.08 8.54 6.21
N GLN A 80 -15.42 7.30 6.55
CA GLN A 80 -14.97 6.68 7.80
C GLN A 80 -13.45 6.47 7.80
N ILE A 81 -12.90 5.92 6.71
CA ILE A 81 -11.45 5.72 6.56
C ILE A 81 -10.72 7.05 6.65
N GLN A 82 -11.21 8.10 5.98
CA GLN A 82 -10.61 9.44 6.07
C GLN A 82 -10.52 9.92 7.53
N ARG A 83 -11.61 9.79 8.32
CA ARG A 83 -11.62 10.24 9.71
C ARG A 83 -10.61 9.49 10.57
N GLU A 84 -10.50 8.17 10.39
CA GLU A 84 -9.53 7.37 11.13
C GLU A 84 -8.09 7.71 10.75
N VAL A 85 -7.81 7.95 9.46
CA VAL A 85 -6.49 8.41 9.00
C VAL A 85 -6.13 9.76 9.60
N GLU A 86 -7.03 10.74 9.53
CA GLU A 86 -6.78 12.08 10.09
C GLU A 86 -6.61 12.03 11.62
N LYS A 87 -7.34 11.14 12.30
CA LYS A 87 -7.16 10.89 13.73
C LYS A 87 -5.79 10.30 14.01
N ALA A 88 -5.41 9.22 13.32
CA ALA A 88 -4.11 8.59 13.49
C ALA A 88 -2.95 9.57 13.20
N GLN A 89 -3.11 10.44 12.19
CA GLN A 89 -2.13 11.49 11.91
C GLN A 89 -2.02 12.49 13.06
N ARG A 90 -3.14 12.97 13.62
CA ARG A 90 -3.11 13.88 14.78
C ARG A 90 -2.48 13.20 16.01
N ASP A 91 -2.86 11.96 16.28
CA ASP A 91 -2.33 11.18 17.40
C ASP A 91 -0.81 10.96 17.24
N PHE A 92 -0.35 10.66 16.02
CA PHE A 92 1.07 10.56 15.68
C PHE A 92 1.81 11.88 15.92
N LEU A 93 1.30 12.99 15.36
CA LEU A 93 1.94 14.31 15.52
C LEU A 93 1.97 14.77 16.98
N ALA A 94 0.95 14.46 17.76
CA ALA A 94 0.92 14.77 19.19
C ALA A 94 1.92 13.95 20.01
N GLY A 95 2.29 12.76 19.52
CA GLY A 95 3.27 11.87 20.16
C GLY A 95 4.72 12.12 19.74
N LEU A 96 4.97 12.96 18.72
CA LEU A 96 6.31 13.23 18.24
C LEU A 96 7.15 13.96 19.30
N ASN A 97 8.37 13.49 19.48
CA ASN A 97 9.39 14.15 20.29
C ASN A 97 10.60 14.58 19.41
N LEU A 98 11.58 15.25 20.03
CA LEU A 98 12.77 15.74 19.32
C LEU A 98 13.65 14.62 18.76
N GLU A 99 13.77 13.50 19.47
CA GLU A 99 14.53 12.32 19.01
C GLU A 99 13.91 11.72 17.75
N ASP A 100 12.57 11.63 17.69
CA ASP A 100 11.87 11.17 16.49
C ASP A 100 12.14 12.07 15.28
N ILE A 101 12.23 13.40 15.50
CA ILE A 101 12.53 14.38 14.43
C ILE A 101 13.97 14.22 13.95
N ASP A 102 14.92 14.08 14.87
CA ASP A 102 16.33 13.88 14.54
C ASP A 102 16.54 12.57 13.76
N ASP A 103 15.86 11.49 14.19
CA ASP A 103 15.86 10.20 13.50
C ASP A 103 15.25 10.28 12.09
N MET A 104 14.14 11.01 11.92
CA MET A 104 13.56 11.27 10.60
C MET A 104 14.54 12.04 9.70
N CYS A 105 15.21 13.08 10.22
CA CYS A 105 16.19 13.85 9.45
C CYS A 105 17.40 13.00 9.04
N ALA A 106 17.88 12.14 9.93
CA ALA A 106 19.04 11.29 9.67
C ALA A 106 18.82 10.31 8.50
N GLN A 107 17.57 9.93 8.20
CA GLN A 107 17.24 9.08 7.05
C GLN A 107 17.59 9.73 5.70
N PHE A 108 17.53 11.06 5.61
CA PHE A 108 17.82 11.80 4.38
C PHE A 108 19.31 12.06 4.18
N VAL A 109 20.12 12.04 5.25
CA VAL A 109 21.57 12.31 5.19
C VAL A 109 22.37 11.08 4.73
N LYS A 110 21.88 9.87 4.99
CA LYS A 110 22.53 8.61 4.56
C LYS A 110 22.26 8.22 3.10
N ALA A 111 21.45 9.00 2.38
CA ALA A 111 21.03 8.70 1.01
C ALA A 111 21.97 9.25 -0.09
N THR A 112 23.19 9.66 0.28
CA THR A 112 24.27 10.14 -0.60
C THR A 112 25.48 9.24 -0.52
#